data_AF-A0A967UMM1-F1
#
_entry.id   AF-A0A967UMM1-F1
#
_cell.length_a   1.000
_cell.length_b   1.000
_cell.length_c   1.000
_cell.angle_alpha   90.00
_cell.angle_beta   90.00
_cell.angle_gamma   90.00
#
_symmetry.space_group_name_H-M   'P 1'
#
loop_
_entity.id
_entity.type
_entity.pdbx_description
1 polymer ?
#
loop_
_entity_poly.entity_id
_entity_poly.type
_entity_poly.pdbx_seq_one_letter_code
_entity_poly.pdbx_strand_id
1 'polypeptide(L)'
;VAIEQRTSRGGRKSTVATMTEIYHFLRLLFVKLGTQYCPECVLPIDEQTPEAIRARILRDARGQEATLLAPMVVARKGYYTDLATWAGKKGFEHLRVDGEYQPTANWPRLARHQEHDIDLPMGTINVTPGNEATLDRLIGDALAYGHGTMKLLTDAGETIFSTERACPGCGRSFPELDPRLFSYNSKHGWCPSCYGTGLALSGFDEDQTGEESVWLEEEEDHEAGVCRACAGRRLKPEALSVYFRERNIAEYTALSVKEAADRFEALALTGRDAEVAQDIMPEIRARLDFL
;
A
#
# COMPACT_ATOMS: atom_id res chain seq x y z
N VAL A 1 25.10 32.16 -28.86
CA VAL A 1 25.45 30.72 -28.77
C VAL A 1 24.24 29.95 -29.24
N ALA A 2 24.30 29.34 -30.43
CA ALA A 2 23.21 28.51 -30.94
C ALA A 2 23.32 27.14 -30.23
N ILE A 3 22.34 26.81 -29.40
CA ILE A 3 22.24 25.48 -28.79
C ILE A 3 21.64 24.58 -29.87
N GLU A 4 22.45 23.67 -30.39
CA GLU A 4 22.03 22.63 -31.32
C GLU A 4 20.97 21.76 -30.62
N GLN A 5 19.69 21.98 -30.96
CA GLN A 5 18.61 21.11 -30.52
C GLN A 5 18.75 19.78 -31.27
N ARG A 6 19.49 18.83 -30.69
CA ARG A 6 19.27 17.42 -30.99
C ARG A 6 17.84 17.10 -30.56
N THR A 7 16.90 17.11 -31.48
CA THR A 7 15.58 16.53 -31.30
C THR A 7 15.77 15.03 -31.12
N SER A 8 16.07 14.59 -29.89
CA SER A 8 15.84 13.20 -29.53
C SER A 8 14.34 12.98 -29.72
N ARG A 9 13.96 12.25 -30.77
CA ARG A 9 12.58 11.76 -30.89
C ARG A 9 12.31 10.98 -29.60
N GLY A 10 11.45 11.52 -28.76
CA GLY A 10 11.03 10.85 -27.54
C GLY A 10 10.34 9.55 -27.91
N GLY A 11 10.65 8.51 -27.16
CA GLY A 11 10.01 7.22 -27.28
C GLY A 11 8.52 7.25 -26.95
N ARG A 12 7.80 6.16 -27.23
CA ARG A 12 6.41 5.96 -26.77
C ARG A 12 6.33 5.94 -25.23
N LYS A 13 7.45 5.64 -24.56
CA LYS A 13 7.57 5.70 -23.09
C LYS A 13 8.07 7.04 -22.56
N SER A 14 8.65 7.90 -23.41
CA SER A 14 9.10 9.24 -22.99
C SER A 14 7.89 10.13 -22.69
N THR A 15 7.92 10.77 -21.52
CA THR A 15 6.95 11.78 -21.08
C THR A 15 7.68 13.05 -20.69
N VAL A 16 6.95 14.17 -20.60
CA VAL A 16 7.47 15.44 -20.06
C VAL A 16 8.14 15.20 -18.70
N ALA A 17 7.47 14.49 -17.78
CA ALA A 17 7.99 14.22 -16.45
C ALA A 17 9.28 13.37 -16.45
N THR A 18 9.48 12.48 -17.42
CA THR A 18 10.76 11.75 -17.55
C THR A 18 11.86 12.60 -18.17
N MET A 19 11.54 13.44 -19.15
CA MET A 19 12.51 14.31 -19.82
C MET A 19 13.03 15.40 -18.90
N THR A 20 12.18 15.90 -18.00
CA THR A 20 12.53 16.91 -17.00
C THR A 20 13.02 16.31 -15.70
N GLU A 21 13.10 14.98 -15.62
CA GLU A 21 13.43 14.20 -14.43
C GLU A 21 12.49 14.35 -13.23
N ILE A 22 11.42 15.15 -13.30
CA ILE A 22 10.41 15.27 -12.22
C ILE A 22 9.92 13.89 -11.78
N TYR A 23 9.75 12.96 -12.74
CA TYR A 23 9.32 11.59 -12.44
C TYR A 23 10.31 10.84 -11.54
N HIS A 24 11.62 11.12 -11.60
CA HIS A 24 12.61 10.47 -10.72
C HIS A 24 12.36 10.86 -9.25
N PHE A 25 12.15 12.15 -8.99
CA PHE A 25 11.87 12.66 -7.66
C PHE A 25 10.50 12.21 -7.15
N LEU A 26 9.48 12.17 -8.02
CA LEU A 26 8.18 11.61 -7.66
C LEU A 26 8.29 10.15 -7.21
N ARG A 27 9.06 9.32 -7.93
CA ARG A 27 9.25 7.92 -7.52
C ARG A 27 9.91 7.81 -6.15
N LEU A 28 10.92 8.64 -5.87
CA LEU A 28 11.57 8.68 -4.56
C LEU A 28 10.60 9.14 -3.46
N LEU A 29 9.81 10.18 -3.71
CA LEU A 29 8.79 10.68 -2.79
C LEU A 29 7.79 9.59 -2.42
N PHE A 30 7.30 8.84 -3.42
CA PHE A 30 6.34 7.75 -3.22
C PHE A 30 6.92 6.56 -2.46
N VAL A 31 8.20 6.22 -2.66
CA VAL A 31 8.88 5.20 -1.86
C VAL A 31 8.98 5.62 -0.40
N LYS A 32 9.28 6.90 -0.16
CA LYS A 32 9.60 7.39 1.18
C LYS A 32 8.38 7.77 2.01
N LEU A 33 7.35 8.34 1.38
CA LEU A 33 6.17 8.91 2.05
C LEU A 33 4.85 8.32 1.56
N GLY A 34 4.87 7.42 0.57
CA GLY A 34 3.67 6.77 0.08
C GLY A 34 3.20 5.65 1.01
N THR A 35 1.90 5.61 1.28
CA THR A 35 1.26 4.47 1.95
C THR A 35 0.84 3.45 0.90
N GLN A 36 1.34 2.22 1.02
CA GLN A 36 0.94 1.11 0.14
C GLN A 36 -0.38 0.51 0.61
N TYR A 37 -1.25 0.15 -0.31
CA TYR A 37 -2.51 -0.53 -0.07
C TYR A 37 -2.54 -1.84 -0.86
N CYS A 38 -3.27 -2.82 -0.35
CA CYS A 38 -3.58 -4.02 -1.11
C CYS A 38 -4.44 -3.67 -2.33
N PRO A 39 -4.05 -4.04 -3.56
CA PRO A 39 -4.87 -3.76 -4.76
C PRO A 39 -6.23 -4.46 -4.76
N GLU A 40 -6.36 -5.56 -4.02
CA GLU A 40 -7.58 -6.37 -3.94
C GLU A 40 -8.45 -5.96 -2.75
N CYS A 41 -7.86 -5.85 -1.56
CA CYS A 41 -8.62 -5.56 -0.33
C CYS A 41 -8.76 -4.06 -0.03
N VAL A 42 -7.94 -3.21 -0.65
CA VAL A 42 -7.90 -1.75 -0.38
C VAL A 42 -7.58 -1.43 1.09
N LEU A 43 -6.85 -2.33 1.76
CA LEU A 43 -6.39 -2.14 3.14
C LEU A 43 -4.94 -1.65 3.15
N PRO A 44 -4.55 -0.74 4.07
CA PRO A 44 -3.20 -0.23 4.16
C PRO A 44 -2.21 -1.34 4.56
N ILE A 45 -1.06 -1.35 3.90
CA ILE A 45 0.10 -2.19 4.19
C ILE A 45 1.10 -1.32 4.93
N ASP A 46 1.25 -1.58 6.22
CA ASP A 46 2.17 -0.85 7.08
C ASP A 46 3.01 -1.85 7.86
N GLU A 47 4.30 -1.54 8.03
CA GLU A 47 5.21 -2.31 8.86
C GLU A 47 5.52 -1.50 10.10
N GLN A 48 5.16 -2.03 11.26
CA GLN A 48 5.39 -1.35 12.52
C GLN A 48 6.15 -2.25 13.47
N THR A 49 7.18 -1.70 14.11
CA THR A 49 7.83 -2.41 15.21
C THR A 49 6.88 -2.49 16.39
N PRO A 50 6.98 -3.50 17.27
CA PRO A 50 6.16 -3.58 18.47
C PRO A 50 6.21 -2.30 19.32
N GLU A 51 7.36 -1.62 19.37
CA GLU A 51 7.53 -0.34 20.08
C GLU A 51 6.76 0.79 19.38
N ALA A 52 6.74 0.82 18.05
CA ALA A 52 5.98 1.80 17.29
C ALA A 52 4.47 1.58 17.46
N ILE A 53 4.02 0.32 17.46
CA ILE A 53 2.62 -0.08 17.74
C ILE A 53 2.24 0.42 19.14
N ARG A 54 3.04 0.12 20.16
CA ARG A 54 2.80 0.59 21.53
C ARG A 54 2.72 2.12 21.62
N ALA A 55 3.69 2.82 21.05
CA ALA A 55 3.74 4.28 21.09
C ALA A 55 2.52 4.91 20.40
N ARG A 56 2.01 4.28 19.34
CA ARG A 56 0.79 4.70 18.65
C ARG A 56 -0.46 4.42 19.49
N ILE A 57 -0.58 3.23 20.09
CA ILE A 57 -1.70 2.90 20.99
C ILE A 57 -1.75 3.86 22.18
N LEU A 58 -0.61 4.15 22.81
CA LEU A 58 -0.52 5.11 23.92
C LEU A 58 -0.86 6.54 23.53
N ARG A 59 -0.73 6.89 22.25
CA ARG A 59 -1.07 8.21 21.71
C ARG A 59 -2.56 8.30 21.38
N ASP A 60 -3.06 7.32 20.63
CA ASP A 60 -4.37 7.38 19.98
C ASP A 60 -5.50 6.89 20.91
N ALA A 61 -5.21 5.92 21.79
CA ALA A 61 -6.19 5.27 22.68
C ALA A 61 -5.99 5.61 24.16
N ARG A 62 -5.24 6.67 24.51
CA ARG A 62 -4.93 7.03 25.90
C ARG A 62 -6.19 7.21 26.75
N GLY A 63 -6.29 6.48 27.85
CA GLY A 63 -7.40 6.52 28.79
C GLY A 63 -8.65 5.79 28.33
N GLN A 64 -8.60 5.10 27.18
CA GLN A 64 -9.67 4.25 26.68
C GLN A 64 -9.45 2.80 27.10
N GLU A 65 -10.55 2.07 27.25
CA GLU A 65 -10.52 0.62 27.35
C GLU A 65 -10.32 0.05 25.94
N ALA A 66 -9.27 -0.75 25.77
CA ALA A 66 -8.92 -1.34 24.49
C ALA A 66 -8.76 -2.85 24.63
N THR A 67 -9.35 -3.59 23.68
CA THR A 67 -9.21 -5.05 23.59
C THR A 67 -8.24 -5.40 22.46
N LEU A 68 -7.18 -6.12 22.79
CA LEU A 68 -6.22 -6.62 21.82
C LEU A 68 -6.70 -7.97 21.28
N LEU A 69 -6.71 -8.10 19.97
CA LEU A 69 -7.22 -9.25 19.24
C LEU A 69 -6.12 -9.79 18.32
N ALA A 70 -5.99 -11.11 18.24
CA ALA A 70 -5.15 -11.78 17.26
C ALA A 70 -6.02 -12.34 16.13
N PRO A 71 -5.91 -11.85 14.88
CA PRO A 71 -6.69 -12.37 13.76
C PRO A 71 -6.19 -13.77 13.39
N MET A 72 -6.99 -14.78 13.67
CA MET A 72 -6.67 -16.19 13.37
C MET A 72 -7.16 -16.58 11.97
N VAL A 73 -8.26 -15.98 11.54
CA VAL A 73 -8.88 -16.20 10.23
C VAL A 73 -9.38 -14.85 9.72
N VAL A 74 -9.07 -14.54 8.46
CA VAL A 74 -9.57 -13.32 7.82
C VAL A 74 -10.19 -13.65 6.48
N ALA A 75 -11.46 -13.27 6.29
CA ALA A 75 -12.24 -13.45 5.08
C ALA A 75 -12.10 -14.84 4.43
N ARG A 76 -12.19 -15.92 5.23
CA ARG A 76 -12.06 -17.29 4.73
C ARG A 76 -13.27 -18.16 5.04
N LYS A 77 -13.52 -19.11 4.14
CA LYS A 77 -14.64 -20.06 4.17
C LYS A 77 -14.30 -21.30 5.00
N GLY A 78 -15.11 -21.63 6.00
CA GLY A 78 -14.87 -22.81 6.84
C GLY A 78 -15.78 -22.93 8.07
N TYR A 79 -15.70 -24.09 8.75
CA TYR A 79 -16.44 -24.33 10.00
C TYR A 79 -15.65 -23.93 11.26
N TYR A 80 -14.31 -23.97 11.18
CA TYR A 80 -13.37 -23.60 12.25
C TYR A 80 -13.60 -24.29 13.61
N THR A 81 -14.21 -25.48 13.65
CA THR A 81 -14.42 -26.27 14.87
C THR A 81 -13.11 -26.68 15.54
N ASP A 82 -12.09 -27.00 14.74
CA ASP A 82 -10.77 -27.39 15.24
C ASP A 82 -10.05 -26.20 15.89
N LEU A 83 -10.22 -24.99 15.32
CA LEU A 83 -9.70 -23.74 15.88
C LEU A 83 -10.34 -23.44 17.24
N ALA A 84 -11.66 -23.58 17.35
CA ALA A 84 -12.38 -23.39 18.62
C ALA A 84 -11.95 -24.40 19.69
N THR A 85 -11.80 -25.67 19.31
CA THR A 85 -11.30 -26.73 20.20
C THR A 85 -9.88 -26.43 20.68
N TRP A 86 -9.01 -25.97 19.78
CA TRP A 86 -7.66 -25.56 20.10
C TRP A 86 -7.64 -24.36 21.06
N ALA A 87 -8.47 -23.34 20.82
CA ALA A 87 -8.57 -22.15 21.65
C ALA A 87 -9.06 -22.51 23.07
N GLY A 88 -10.09 -23.36 23.18
CA GLY A 88 -10.58 -23.87 24.47
C GLY A 88 -9.51 -24.63 25.26
N LYS A 89 -8.71 -25.48 24.59
CA LYS A 89 -7.58 -26.18 25.23
C LYS A 89 -6.48 -25.23 25.72
N LYS A 90 -6.34 -24.07 25.10
CA LYS A 90 -5.39 -23.01 25.51
C LYS A 90 -5.96 -22.11 26.62
N GLY A 91 -7.21 -22.32 27.03
CA GLY A 91 -7.86 -21.57 28.12
C GLY A 91 -8.68 -20.37 27.65
N PHE A 92 -8.90 -20.20 26.34
CA PHE A 92 -9.75 -19.13 25.83
C PHE A 92 -11.23 -19.55 25.85
N GLU A 93 -12.05 -18.80 26.59
CA GLU A 93 -13.48 -19.08 26.72
C GLU A 93 -14.30 -18.61 25.51
N HIS A 94 -13.85 -17.55 24.84
CA HIS A 94 -14.56 -16.93 23.73
C HIS A 94 -13.62 -16.63 22.56
N LEU A 95 -14.14 -16.76 21.33
CA LEU A 95 -13.56 -16.21 20.11
C LEU A 95 -14.53 -15.17 19.55
N ARG A 96 -14.03 -14.15 18.88
CA ARG A 96 -14.87 -13.16 18.21
C ARG A 96 -15.01 -13.57 16.75
N VAL A 97 -16.22 -13.89 16.32
CA VAL A 97 -16.55 -14.32 14.96
C VAL A 97 -17.45 -13.27 14.32
N ASP A 98 -17.04 -12.71 13.18
CA ASP A 98 -17.80 -11.71 12.42
C ASP A 98 -18.27 -10.51 13.28
N GLY A 99 -17.45 -10.14 14.27
CA GLY A 99 -17.74 -9.06 15.21
C GLY A 99 -18.39 -9.48 16.53
N GLU A 100 -18.96 -10.69 16.62
CA GLU A 100 -19.69 -11.19 17.79
C GLU A 100 -18.88 -12.21 18.61
N TYR A 101 -18.98 -12.16 19.93
CA TYR A 101 -18.30 -13.14 20.81
C TYR A 101 -19.07 -14.46 20.87
N GLN A 102 -18.39 -15.54 20.50
CA GLN A 102 -18.91 -16.89 20.48
C GLN A 102 -18.11 -17.79 21.45
N PRO A 103 -18.78 -18.66 22.23
CA PRO A 103 -18.12 -19.50 23.22
C PRO A 103 -17.35 -20.65 22.57
N THR A 104 -16.15 -20.96 23.06
CA THR A 104 -15.33 -22.08 22.54
C THR A 104 -15.86 -23.45 22.95
N ALA A 105 -16.53 -23.56 24.10
CA ALA A 105 -17.08 -24.82 24.61
C ALA A 105 -18.36 -25.28 23.88
N ASN A 106 -19.22 -24.33 23.47
CA ASN A 106 -20.45 -24.61 22.74
C ASN A 106 -20.41 -23.92 21.36
N TRP A 107 -19.43 -24.32 20.55
CA TRP A 107 -19.11 -23.63 19.30
C TRP A 107 -20.30 -23.61 18.32
N PRO A 108 -20.71 -22.44 17.81
CA PRO A 108 -21.77 -22.35 16.83
C PRO A 108 -21.35 -22.98 15.50
N ARG A 109 -22.30 -23.54 14.76
CA ARG A 109 -22.02 -24.12 13.44
C ARG A 109 -21.96 -23.03 12.38
N LEU A 110 -20.74 -22.54 12.10
CA LEU A 110 -20.49 -21.55 11.06
C LEU A 110 -20.83 -22.06 9.65
N ALA A 111 -21.16 -21.13 8.74
CA ALA A 111 -21.62 -21.46 7.40
C ALA A 111 -20.43 -21.67 6.47
N ARG A 112 -20.13 -22.94 6.12
CA ARG A 112 -18.98 -23.32 5.27
C ARG A 112 -18.79 -22.50 3.99
N HIS A 113 -19.87 -22.02 3.37
CA HIS A 113 -19.81 -21.33 2.08
C HIS A 113 -19.68 -19.81 2.20
N GLN A 114 -19.73 -19.27 3.42
CA GLN A 114 -19.59 -17.86 3.73
C GLN A 114 -18.18 -17.58 4.26
N GLU A 115 -17.69 -16.38 3.98
CA GLU A 115 -16.43 -15.90 4.53
C GLU A 115 -16.65 -15.47 5.98
N HIS A 116 -15.72 -15.85 6.84
CA HIS A 116 -15.75 -15.55 8.26
C HIS A 116 -14.44 -14.89 8.68
N ASP A 117 -14.55 -13.93 9.60
CA ASP A 117 -13.44 -13.34 10.35
C ASP A 117 -13.46 -13.91 11.77
N ILE A 118 -12.33 -14.49 12.19
CA ILE A 118 -12.20 -15.05 13.55
C ILE A 118 -11.00 -14.45 14.23
N ASP A 119 -11.28 -13.72 15.31
CA ASP A 119 -10.30 -13.06 16.14
C ASP A 119 -10.22 -13.74 17.53
N LEU A 120 -9.00 -13.96 18.01
CA LEU A 120 -8.70 -14.47 19.34
C LEU A 120 -8.50 -13.29 20.31
N PRO A 121 -9.36 -13.12 21.32
CA PRO A 121 -9.21 -12.03 22.29
C PRO A 121 -8.05 -12.31 23.25
N MET A 122 -7.00 -11.48 23.18
CA MET A 122 -5.81 -11.63 24.03
C MET A 122 -5.99 -11.01 25.41
N GLY A 123 -6.82 -9.97 25.50
CA GLY A 123 -7.16 -9.31 26.76
C GLY A 123 -7.60 -7.87 26.55
N THR A 124 -8.30 -7.35 27.55
CA THR A 124 -8.76 -5.97 27.62
C THR A 124 -7.92 -5.21 28.63
N ILE A 125 -7.51 -4.00 28.27
CA ILE A 125 -6.63 -3.16 29.08
C ILE A 125 -7.06 -1.70 28.98
N ASN A 126 -7.00 -0.98 30.10
CA ASN A 126 -7.09 0.47 30.07
C ASN A 126 -5.72 1.07 29.70
N VAL A 127 -5.67 1.77 28.57
CA VAL A 127 -4.44 2.27 27.95
C VAL A 127 -3.92 3.47 28.76
N THR A 128 -3.00 3.20 29.68
CA THR A 128 -2.35 4.22 30.51
C THR A 128 -0.84 3.96 30.58
N PRO A 129 -0.01 5.01 30.79
CA PRO A 129 1.43 4.84 30.96
C PRO A 129 1.82 3.90 32.13
N GLY A 130 0.95 3.76 33.14
CA GLY A 130 1.19 2.86 34.26
C GLY A 130 1.09 1.37 33.92
N ASN A 131 0.42 1.02 32.82
CA ASN A 131 0.16 -0.36 32.41
C ASN A 131 0.99 -0.78 31.17
N GLU A 132 2.07 -0.05 30.87
CA GLU A 132 2.88 -0.25 29.66
C GLU A 132 3.41 -1.68 29.53
N ALA A 133 3.92 -2.27 30.61
CA ALA A 133 4.43 -3.64 30.61
C ALA A 133 3.35 -4.70 30.28
N THR A 134 2.11 -4.48 30.72
CA THR A 134 0.99 -5.37 30.39
C THR A 134 0.57 -5.20 28.93
N LEU A 135 0.54 -3.95 28.45
CA LEU A 135 0.27 -3.64 27.05
C LEU A 135 1.31 -4.31 26.13
N ASP A 136 2.60 -4.23 26.46
CA ASP A 136 3.67 -4.87 25.71
C ASP A 136 3.51 -6.39 25.61
N ARG A 137 3.18 -7.03 26.73
CA ARG A 137 2.91 -8.47 26.74
C ARG A 137 1.74 -8.81 25.83
N LEU A 138 0.64 -8.07 25.92
CA LEU A 138 -0.55 -8.31 25.10
C LEU A 138 -0.29 -8.06 23.60
N ILE A 139 0.49 -7.03 23.25
CA ILE A 139 0.93 -6.77 21.86
C ILE A 139 1.77 -7.94 21.36
N GLY A 140 2.77 -8.36 22.12
CA GLY A 140 3.65 -9.48 21.77
C GLY A 140 2.87 -10.78 21.57
N ASP A 141 1.97 -11.12 22.50
CA ASP A 141 1.13 -12.31 22.41
C ASP A 141 0.17 -12.21 21.20
N ALA A 142 -0.46 -11.06 20.98
CA ALA A 142 -1.39 -10.86 19.86
C ALA A 142 -0.71 -11.02 18.51
N LEU A 143 0.47 -10.41 18.33
CA LEU A 143 1.29 -10.56 17.14
C LEU A 143 1.78 -12.00 16.96
N ALA A 144 2.15 -12.68 18.03
CA ALA A 144 2.61 -14.07 17.96
C ALA A 144 1.50 -15.02 17.50
N TYR A 145 0.27 -14.87 18.03
CA TYR A 145 -0.88 -15.68 17.63
C TYR A 145 -1.42 -15.29 16.25
N GLY A 146 -1.43 -14.00 15.92
CA GLY A 146 -1.91 -13.48 14.63
C GLY A 146 -0.86 -13.45 13.53
N HIS A 147 0.23 -14.21 13.67
CA HIS A 147 1.32 -14.32 12.70
C HIS A 147 1.82 -12.96 12.19
N GLY A 148 2.22 -12.11 13.13
CA GLY A 148 2.71 -10.77 12.85
C GLY A 148 1.61 -9.73 12.64
N THR A 149 0.33 -10.07 12.79
CA THR A 149 -0.80 -9.11 12.70
C THR A 149 -1.60 -9.12 14.00
N MET A 150 -2.12 -7.97 14.40
CA MET A 150 -3.04 -7.83 15.53
C MET A 150 -4.13 -6.78 15.21
N LYS A 151 -5.27 -6.84 15.89
CA LYS A 151 -6.28 -5.79 15.87
C LYS A 151 -6.44 -5.19 17.27
N LEU A 152 -6.80 -3.91 17.31
CA LEU A 152 -7.16 -3.19 18.52
C LEU A 152 -8.60 -2.74 18.38
N LEU A 153 -9.44 -3.21 19.29
CA LEU A 153 -10.84 -2.81 19.39
C LEU A 153 -10.97 -1.77 20.52
N THR A 154 -11.48 -0.60 20.17
CA THR A 154 -11.78 0.52 21.09
C THR A 154 -13.20 1.02 20.84
N ASP A 155 -13.70 1.92 21.69
CA ASP A 155 -14.99 2.59 21.46
C ASP A 155 -15.02 3.39 20.14
N ALA A 156 -13.86 3.84 19.66
CA ALA A 156 -13.73 4.57 18.39
C ALA A 156 -13.78 3.65 17.16
N GLY A 157 -13.70 2.33 17.34
CA GLY A 157 -13.68 1.33 16.28
C GLY A 157 -12.44 0.45 16.31
N GLU A 158 -12.20 -0.21 15.18
CA GLU A 158 -11.16 -1.21 15.01
C GLU A 158 -9.97 -0.66 14.24
N THR A 159 -8.77 -0.90 14.77
CA THR A 159 -7.50 -0.56 14.10
C THR A 159 -6.63 -1.80 13.96
N ILE A 160 -6.07 -2.03 12.79
CA ILE A 160 -5.19 -3.18 12.51
C ILE A 160 -3.73 -2.74 12.56
N PHE A 161 -2.88 -3.56 13.16
CA PHE A 161 -1.44 -3.39 13.20
C PHE A 161 -0.75 -4.63 12.66
N SER A 162 0.36 -4.46 11.94
CA SER A 162 1.17 -5.59 11.44
C SER A 162 2.66 -5.30 11.60
N THR A 163 3.41 -6.30 12.03
CA THR A 163 4.89 -6.33 12.00
C THR A 163 5.41 -6.86 10.67
N GLU A 164 4.55 -7.46 9.85
CA GLU A 164 4.89 -7.93 8.51
C GLU A 164 4.26 -7.01 7.47
N ARG A 165 4.93 -6.80 6.33
CA ARG A 165 4.33 -6.12 5.18
C ARG A 165 3.31 -7.05 4.49
N ALA A 166 2.26 -7.46 5.19
CA ALA A 166 1.22 -8.35 4.67
C ALA A 166 -0.14 -7.65 4.65
N CYS A 167 -0.96 -7.96 3.66
CA CYS A 167 -2.34 -7.50 3.67
C CYS A 167 -3.12 -8.20 4.78
N PRO A 168 -3.75 -7.45 5.70
CA PRO A 168 -4.51 -8.06 6.78
C PRO A 168 -5.77 -8.79 6.28
N GLY A 169 -6.31 -8.41 5.11
CA GLY A 169 -7.49 -9.05 4.51
C GLY A 169 -7.20 -10.40 3.85
N CYS A 170 -6.29 -10.42 2.87
CA CYS A 170 -6.02 -11.63 2.07
C CYS A 170 -4.77 -12.41 2.51
N GLY A 171 -3.95 -11.85 3.40
CA GLY A 171 -2.68 -12.46 3.85
C GLY A 171 -1.56 -12.44 2.81
N ARG A 172 -1.72 -11.71 1.70
CA ARG A 172 -0.68 -11.55 0.67
C ARG A 172 0.46 -10.70 1.23
N SER A 173 1.69 -11.21 1.19
CA SER A 173 2.90 -10.45 1.53
C SER A 173 3.27 -9.48 0.41
N PHE A 174 3.78 -8.31 0.79
CA PHE A 174 4.24 -7.23 -0.07
C PHE A 174 5.71 -6.95 0.22
N PRO A 175 6.55 -6.78 -0.81
CA PRO A 175 7.93 -6.36 -0.60
C PRO A 175 7.98 -4.90 -0.12
N GLU A 176 9.14 -4.49 0.38
CA GLU A 176 9.45 -3.06 0.58
C GLU A 176 9.27 -2.27 -0.72
N LEU A 177 8.89 -1.00 -0.59
CA LEU A 177 8.75 -0.12 -1.75
C LEU A 177 10.12 0.19 -2.34
N ASP A 178 10.27 -0.13 -3.62
CA ASP A 178 11.47 0.15 -4.42
C ASP A 178 11.12 1.17 -5.52
N PRO A 179 11.97 2.18 -5.82
CA PRO A 179 11.69 3.16 -6.88
C PRO A 179 11.39 2.54 -8.26
N ARG A 180 11.91 1.33 -8.54
CA ARG A 180 11.66 0.59 -9.78
C ARG A 180 10.21 0.11 -9.89
N LEU A 181 9.51 -0.07 -8.77
CA LEU A 181 8.08 -0.39 -8.74
C LEU A 181 7.26 0.69 -9.44
N PHE A 182 7.69 1.94 -9.35
CA PHE A 182 7.03 3.09 -9.96
C PHE A 182 7.59 3.40 -11.35
N SER A 183 8.44 2.56 -11.93
CA SER A 183 9.00 2.78 -13.26
C SER A 183 8.25 1.98 -14.32
N TYR A 184 7.56 2.66 -15.24
CA TYR A 184 7.02 2.03 -16.44
C TYR A 184 8.10 1.69 -17.49
N ASN A 185 9.36 2.05 -17.24
CA ASN A 185 10.51 1.61 -18.03
C ASN A 185 11.15 0.33 -17.48
N SER A 186 10.61 -0.26 -16.40
CA SER A 186 11.12 -1.49 -15.81
C SER A 186 10.02 -2.52 -15.69
N LYS A 187 10.38 -3.80 -15.90
CA LYS A 187 9.49 -4.94 -15.64
C LYS A 187 8.95 -5.01 -14.22
N HIS A 188 9.66 -4.40 -13.28
CA HIS A 188 9.24 -4.33 -11.89
C HIS A 188 8.00 -3.46 -11.71
N GLY A 189 7.76 -2.45 -12.55
CA GLY A 189 6.70 -1.47 -12.35
C GLY A 189 5.67 -1.37 -13.47
N TRP A 190 6.02 -1.75 -14.68
CA TRP A 190 5.14 -1.56 -15.82
C TRP A 190 3.85 -2.37 -15.74
N CYS A 191 2.82 -1.89 -16.43
CA CYS A 191 1.63 -2.70 -16.69
C CYS A 191 2.03 -3.89 -17.59
N PRO A 192 1.75 -5.14 -17.20
CA PRO A 192 2.13 -6.31 -18.00
C PRO A 192 1.40 -6.41 -19.35
N SER A 193 0.28 -5.70 -19.53
CA SER A 193 -0.49 -5.74 -20.78
C SER A 193 -0.03 -4.72 -21.84
N CYS A 194 0.67 -3.66 -21.45
CA CYS A 194 1.17 -2.64 -22.38
C CYS A 194 2.65 -2.32 -22.20
N TYR A 195 3.32 -3.04 -21.29
CA TYR A 195 4.74 -2.92 -20.98
C TYR A 195 5.19 -1.46 -20.76
N GLY A 196 4.32 -0.67 -20.13
CA GLY A 196 4.63 0.71 -19.76
C GLY A 196 4.35 1.78 -20.82
N THR A 197 3.83 1.42 -21.99
CA THR A 197 3.44 2.41 -23.02
C THR A 197 2.14 3.13 -22.69
N GLY A 198 1.21 2.44 -22.02
CA GLY A 198 -0.16 2.93 -21.77
C GLY A 198 -1.10 2.78 -22.97
N LEU A 199 -0.61 2.23 -24.09
CA LEU A 199 -1.34 2.05 -25.33
C LEU A 199 -1.59 0.56 -25.59
N ALA A 200 -2.69 0.24 -26.27
CA ALA A 200 -3.03 -1.09 -26.73
C ALA A 200 -2.36 -1.33 -28.10
N LEU A 201 -1.08 -1.65 -28.07
CA LEU A 201 -0.29 -1.94 -29.27
C LEU A 201 -0.44 -3.42 -29.66
N SER A 202 -0.74 -3.70 -30.92
CA SER A 202 -0.67 -5.05 -31.49
C SER A 202 0.78 -5.46 -31.74
N GLY A 203 1.17 -6.67 -31.34
CA GLY A 203 2.50 -7.23 -31.63
C GLY A 203 3.63 -6.82 -30.68
N PHE A 204 3.33 -6.16 -29.55
CA PHE A 204 4.32 -5.75 -28.55
C PHE A 204 4.55 -6.86 -27.51
N ASP A 205 5.80 -7.28 -27.30
CA ASP A 205 6.21 -8.30 -26.32
C ASP A 205 7.35 -7.83 -25.39
N GLU A 206 7.60 -8.56 -24.28
CA GLU A 206 8.57 -8.27 -23.22
C GLU A 206 10.02 -8.12 -23.73
N ASP A 207 10.36 -8.76 -24.84
CA ASP A 207 11.70 -8.74 -25.45
C ASP A 207 12.01 -7.45 -26.22
N GLN A 208 11.00 -6.63 -26.57
CA GLN A 208 11.15 -5.44 -27.41
C GLN A 208 11.32 -4.15 -26.60
N THR A 209 11.76 -4.27 -25.34
CA THR A 209 11.59 -3.23 -24.33
C THR A 209 12.71 -2.20 -24.25
N GLY A 210 13.76 -2.35 -25.09
CA GLY A 210 14.98 -1.54 -25.06
C GLY A 210 15.37 -0.81 -26.35
N GLU A 211 14.82 -1.18 -27.51
CA GLU A 211 15.20 -0.58 -28.80
C GLU A 211 13.95 -0.16 -29.58
N GLU A 212 13.53 1.08 -29.38
CA GLU A 212 12.48 1.73 -30.18
C GLU A 212 12.90 1.98 -31.64
N SER A 213 14.15 1.63 -32.02
CA SER A 213 14.74 1.81 -33.35
C SER A 213 14.08 0.96 -34.44
N VAL A 214 13.38 -0.13 -34.10
CA VAL A 214 12.73 -1.02 -35.09
C VAL A 214 11.37 -0.49 -35.54
N TRP A 215 10.84 0.57 -34.94
CA TRP A 215 9.41 0.95 -35.04
C TRP A 215 9.11 2.25 -35.78
N LEU A 216 10.13 2.93 -36.30
CA LEU A 216 9.96 4.16 -37.07
C LEU A 216 9.70 3.92 -38.56
N GLU A 217 9.76 2.66 -39.03
CA GLU A 217 9.68 2.33 -40.47
C GLU A 217 8.33 1.75 -40.91
N GLU A 218 7.44 1.34 -40.01
CA GLU A 218 6.09 0.90 -40.39
C GLU A 218 5.05 1.96 -39.98
N GLU A 219 4.68 2.79 -40.97
CA GLU A 219 3.56 3.73 -40.96
C GLU A 219 2.19 3.01 -40.90
N GLU A 220 1.99 2.09 -39.95
CA GLU A 220 0.64 1.67 -39.61
C GLU A 220 0.09 2.57 -38.51
N ASP A 221 -0.47 3.69 -38.99
CA ASP A 221 -1.27 4.71 -38.34
C ASP A 221 -2.60 4.13 -37.77
N HIS A 222 -2.55 2.97 -37.12
CA HIS A 222 -3.63 2.52 -36.27
C HIS A 222 -3.54 3.30 -34.96
N GLU A 223 -4.50 4.20 -34.75
CA GLU A 223 -4.68 4.96 -33.51
C GLU A 223 -4.74 3.96 -32.34
N ALA A 224 -3.60 3.75 -31.70
CA ALA A 224 -3.47 2.74 -30.66
C ALA A 224 -4.36 3.16 -29.49
N GLY A 225 -5.45 2.42 -29.27
CA GLY A 225 -6.39 2.72 -28.20
C GLY A 225 -5.72 2.70 -26.82
N VAL A 226 -6.35 3.31 -25.83
CA VAL A 226 -5.84 3.30 -24.45
C VAL A 226 -5.79 1.86 -23.92
N CYS A 227 -4.70 1.50 -23.24
CA CYS A 227 -4.57 0.20 -22.59
C CYS A 227 -5.70 0.01 -21.57
N ARG A 228 -6.56 -1.00 -21.75
CA ARG A 228 -7.71 -1.27 -20.87
C ARG A 228 -7.29 -1.74 -19.47
N ALA A 229 -6.15 -2.44 -19.34
CA ALA A 229 -5.70 -3.00 -18.07
C ALA A 229 -5.23 -1.94 -17.08
N CYS A 230 -4.54 -0.90 -17.55
CA CYS A 230 -4.07 0.21 -16.70
C CYS A 230 -4.80 1.53 -16.96
N ALA A 231 -5.77 1.56 -17.86
CA ALA A 231 -6.44 2.78 -18.33
C ALA A 231 -5.45 3.89 -18.75
N GLY A 232 -4.35 3.51 -19.40
CA GLY A 232 -3.29 4.43 -19.82
C GLY A 232 -2.29 4.85 -18.73
N ARG A 233 -2.43 4.37 -17.49
CA ARG A 233 -1.57 4.73 -16.34
C ARG A 233 -0.19 4.06 -16.35
N ARG A 234 0.08 3.17 -17.31
CA ARG A 234 1.39 2.54 -17.61
C ARG A 234 1.96 1.61 -16.53
N LEU A 235 1.42 1.61 -15.32
CA LEU A 235 1.94 0.85 -14.17
C LEU A 235 1.03 -0.32 -13.80
N LYS A 236 1.59 -1.30 -13.08
CA LYS A 236 0.85 -2.42 -12.50
C LYS A 236 0.01 -2.01 -11.27
N PRO A 237 -1.00 -2.81 -10.88
CA PRO A 237 -1.88 -2.49 -9.76
C PRO A 237 -1.17 -2.22 -8.43
N GLU A 238 -0.09 -2.94 -8.13
CA GLU A 238 0.67 -2.76 -6.88
C GLU A 238 1.32 -1.38 -6.78
N ALA A 239 1.78 -0.82 -7.92
CA ALA A 239 2.37 0.51 -7.96
C ALA A 239 1.30 1.61 -7.92
N LEU A 240 0.13 1.37 -8.54
CA LEU A 240 -1.02 2.27 -8.51
C LEU A 240 -1.76 2.27 -7.17
N SER A 241 -1.50 1.27 -6.33
CA SER A 241 -2.06 1.15 -4.98
C SER A 241 -1.16 1.76 -3.91
N VAL A 242 -0.24 2.66 -4.27
CA VAL A 242 0.52 3.47 -3.33
C VAL A 242 0.04 4.90 -3.44
N TYR A 243 -0.33 5.50 -2.31
CA TYR A 243 -0.92 6.83 -2.26
C TYR A 243 -0.08 7.78 -1.42
N PHE A 244 0.15 8.97 -1.94
CA PHE A 244 0.71 10.11 -1.21
C PHE A 244 -0.30 11.26 -1.27
N ARG A 245 -0.82 11.65 -0.10
CA ARG A 245 -1.84 12.71 0.02
C ARG A 245 -3.04 12.44 -0.89
N GLU A 246 -3.59 11.23 -0.73
CA GLU A 246 -4.81 10.73 -1.40
C GLU A 246 -4.69 10.52 -2.92
N ARG A 247 -3.47 10.60 -3.48
CA ARG A 247 -3.23 10.37 -4.91
C ARG A 247 -2.14 9.35 -5.15
N ASN A 248 -2.34 8.49 -6.14
CA ASN A 248 -1.29 7.63 -6.64
C ASN A 248 -0.36 8.38 -7.60
N ILE A 249 0.79 7.79 -7.94
CA ILE A 249 1.79 8.47 -8.76
C ILE A 249 1.28 8.82 -10.17
N ALA A 250 0.41 7.98 -10.74
CA ALA A 250 -0.15 8.21 -12.07
C ALA A 250 -1.07 9.44 -12.08
N GLU A 251 -1.81 9.67 -10.99
CA GLU A 251 -2.67 10.85 -10.80
C GLU A 251 -1.85 12.14 -10.68
N TYR A 252 -0.69 12.11 -10.02
CA TYR A 252 0.22 13.27 -10.03
C TYR A 252 0.75 13.56 -11.43
N THR A 253 1.10 12.52 -12.20
CA THR A 253 1.60 12.72 -13.57
C THR A 253 0.53 13.09 -14.59
N ALA A 254 -0.75 12.95 -14.23
CA ALA A 254 -1.87 13.35 -15.09
C ALA A 254 -2.25 14.83 -14.94
N LEU A 255 -1.74 15.51 -13.90
CA LEU A 255 -1.94 16.95 -13.71
C LEU A 255 -1.24 17.74 -14.82
N SER A 256 -1.81 18.89 -15.18
CA SER A 256 -1.06 19.90 -15.92
C SER A 256 0.11 20.43 -15.09
N VAL A 257 1.13 20.97 -15.75
CA VAL A 257 2.31 21.58 -15.07
C VAL A 257 1.87 22.60 -14.02
N LYS A 258 0.91 23.46 -14.36
CA LYS A 258 0.36 24.46 -13.44
C LYS A 258 -0.31 23.84 -12.22
N GLU A 259 -1.19 22.86 -12.42
CA GLU A 259 -1.88 22.18 -11.30
C GLU A 259 -0.90 21.43 -10.40
N ALA A 260 0.14 20.83 -10.99
CA ALA A 260 1.20 20.19 -10.24
C ALA A 260 1.98 21.22 -9.41
N ALA A 261 2.39 22.35 -10.01
CA ALA A 261 3.12 23.43 -9.33
C ALA A 261 2.31 23.98 -8.14
N ASP A 262 1.07 24.40 -8.38
CA ASP A 262 0.16 24.92 -7.35
C ASP A 262 0.01 23.93 -6.18
N ARG A 263 -0.06 22.63 -6.50
CA ARG A 263 -0.23 21.57 -5.51
C ARG A 263 1.05 21.29 -4.71
N PHE A 264 2.21 21.23 -5.36
CA PHE A 264 3.49 21.03 -4.67
C PHE A 264 3.90 22.24 -3.83
N GLU A 265 3.44 23.44 -4.19
CA GLU A 265 3.61 24.63 -3.37
C GLU A 265 2.69 24.61 -2.14
N ALA A 266 1.42 24.23 -2.30
CA ALA A 266 0.47 24.11 -1.20
C ALA A 266 0.74 22.94 -0.23
N LEU A 267 1.64 22.02 -0.59
CA LEU A 267 2.00 20.85 0.22
C LEU A 267 2.84 21.26 1.44
N ALA A 268 2.16 21.49 2.56
CA ALA A 268 2.78 21.67 3.87
C ALA A 268 3.12 20.30 4.49
N LEU A 269 4.39 19.91 4.43
CA LEU A 269 4.91 18.76 5.16
C LEU A 269 5.43 19.22 6.52
N THR A 270 5.15 18.44 7.57
CA THR A 270 5.54 18.75 8.96
C THR A 270 6.17 17.56 9.64
N GLY A 271 7.08 17.80 10.59
CA GLY A 271 7.74 16.74 11.35
C GLY A 271 8.56 15.82 10.45
N ARG A 272 8.44 14.50 10.67
CA ARG A 272 9.21 13.48 9.94
C ARG A 272 9.02 13.54 8.42
N ASP A 273 7.81 13.84 7.94
CA ASP A 273 7.55 13.95 6.50
C ASP A 273 8.38 15.06 5.85
N ALA A 274 8.57 16.17 6.56
CA ALA A 274 9.34 17.31 6.07
C ALA A 274 10.84 16.98 6.01
N GLU A 275 11.37 16.32 7.04
CA GLU A 275 12.77 15.88 7.09
C GLU A 275 13.08 14.89 5.96
N VAL A 276 12.20 13.92 5.74
CA VAL A 276 12.37 12.90 4.69
C VAL A 276 12.28 13.49 3.28
N ALA A 277 11.44 14.51 3.08
CA ALA A 277 11.23 15.13 1.78
C ALA A 277 12.11 16.37 1.54
N GLN A 278 12.98 16.75 2.49
CA GLN A 278 13.75 17.99 2.48
C GLN A 278 14.57 18.17 1.20
N ASP A 279 15.15 17.09 0.69
CA ASP A 279 15.98 17.11 -0.53
C ASP A 279 15.17 16.80 -1.81
N ILE A 280 13.92 16.34 -1.68
CA ILE A 280 13.08 15.92 -2.81
C ILE A 280 12.17 17.06 -3.27
N MET A 281 11.53 17.77 -2.33
CA MET A 281 10.55 18.81 -2.64
C MET A 281 11.15 20.01 -3.39
N PRO A 282 12.34 20.55 -3.03
CA PRO A 282 12.94 21.65 -3.77
C PRO A 282 13.23 21.29 -5.23
N GLU A 283 13.68 20.07 -5.50
CA GLU A 283 14.00 19.58 -6.84
C GLU A 283 12.75 19.43 -7.73
N ILE A 284 11.62 19.01 -7.15
CA ILE A 284 10.32 18.97 -7.85
C ILE A 284 9.84 20.39 -8.16
N ARG A 285 9.84 21.29 -7.17
CA ARG A 285 9.37 22.67 -7.34
C ARG A 285 10.19 23.43 -8.37
N ALA A 286 11.52 23.40 -8.26
CA ALA A 286 12.41 24.08 -9.20
C ALA A 286 12.21 23.63 -10.66
N ARG A 287 11.92 22.36 -10.90
CA ARG A 287 11.64 21.82 -12.25
C ARG A 287 10.25 22.19 -12.75
N LEU A 288 9.26 22.25 -11.87
CA LEU A 288 7.91 22.71 -12.22
C LEU A 288 7.91 24.21 -12.54
N ASP A 289 8.64 25.02 -11.78
CA ASP A 289 8.77 26.47 -11.99
C ASP A 289 9.51 26.81 -13.30
N PHE A 290 10.38 25.90 -13.77
CA PHE A 290 11.10 26.05 -15.03
C PHE A 290 10.21 25.80 -16.27
N LEU A 291 9.13 25.02 -16.14
CA LEU A 291 8.25 24.58 -17.22
C LEU A 291 7.12 25.58 -17.48
#